data_AF-A0A7J3VQP2-F1
#
_entry.id   AF-A0A7J3VQP2-F1
#
_cell.length_a   1.000
_cell.length_b   1.000
_cell.length_c   1.000
_cell.angle_alpha   90.00
_cell.angle_beta   90.00
_cell.angle_gamma   90.00
#
_symmetry.space_group_name_H-M   'P 1'
#
loop_
_entity.id
_entity.type
_entity.pdbx_description
1 polymer ?
#
loop_
_entity_poly.entity_id
_entity_poly.type
_entity_poly.pdbx_seq_one_letter_code
_entity_poly.pdbx_strand_id
1 'polypeptide(L)'
;MPDSVRLMSSKGMIIGDTLLIHGHARPSAKITTVRRVIMGHLHPTIASSYSIIDGERVWMIVKVEASGNMLDIVVMPSFNRYMTMLHRRSKHSSISNMIQVLRRLMGKNLTIMKAVVLTLDGSIVGDENTIIQVYSL
;
A
#
# COMPACT_ATOMS: atom_id res chain seq x y z
N MET A 1 -10.09 28.04 5.73
CA MET A 1 -9.07 27.42 4.86
C MET A 1 -8.67 28.46 3.84
N PRO A 2 -7.39 28.58 3.47
CA PRO A 2 -6.98 29.46 2.37
C PRO A 2 -7.72 29.07 1.08
N ASP A 3 -8.01 30.03 0.20
CA ASP A 3 -8.83 29.82 -1.01
C ASP A 3 -8.24 28.78 -1.98
N SER A 4 -6.93 28.52 -1.90
CA SER A 4 -6.23 27.51 -2.69
C SER A 4 -6.36 26.08 -2.13
N VAL A 5 -6.94 25.90 -0.94
CA VAL A 5 -7.03 24.60 -0.27
C VAL A 5 -8.43 24.02 -0.42
N ARG A 6 -8.53 22.92 -1.16
CA ARG A 6 -9.76 22.12 -1.26
C ARG A 6 -9.69 20.93 -0.31
N LEU A 7 -10.70 20.82 0.56
CA LEU A 7 -10.87 19.65 1.40
C LEU A 7 -11.60 18.56 0.61
N MET A 8 -11.04 17.36 0.65
CA MET A 8 -11.59 16.19 -0.02
C MET A 8 -12.16 15.20 0.99
N SER A 9 -13.09 14.35 0.52
CA SER A 9 -13.67 13.29 1.33
C SER A 9 -12.61 12.30 1.82
N SER A 10 -12.78 11.80 3.04
CA SER A 10 -11.95 10.73 3.61
C SER A 10 -12.09 9.39 2.86
N LYS A 11 -13.07 9.27 1.96
CA LYS A 11 -13.29 8.09 1.11
C LYS A 11 -12.29 7.97 -0.05
N GLY A 12 -11.48 9.01 -0.28
CA GLY A 12 -10.47 9.06 -1.33
C GLY A 12 -10.72 10.16 -2.36
N MET A 13 -9.73 10.34 -3.25
CA MET A 13 -9.74 11.32 -4.33
C MET A 13 -9.19 10.69 -5.61
N ILE A 14 -9.79 11.00 -6.75
CA ILE A 14 -9.26 10.62 -8.06
C ILE A 14 -8.62 11.86 -8.70
N ILE A 15 -7.38 11.71 -9.17
CA ILE A 15 -6.68 12.67 -10.01
C ILE A 15 -6.24 11.94 -11.28
N GLY A 16 -6.80 12.31 -12.44
CA GLY A 16 -6.58 11.58 -13.68
C GLY A 16 -7.05 10.13 -13.56
N ASP A 17 -6.13 9.17 -13.76
CA ASP A 17 -6.35 7.73 -13.60
C ASP A 17 -5.80 7.16 -12.27
N THR A 18 -5.47 8.05 -11.33
CA THR A 18 -4.88 7.72 -10.04
C THR A 18 -5.86 7.95 -8.88
N LEU A 19 -6.14 6.90 -8.11
CA LEU A 19 -6.90 6.96 -6.87
C LEU A 19 -5.94 7.17 -5.69
N LEU A 20 -6.17 8.21 -4.89
CA LEU A 20 -5.53 8.43 -3.60
C LEU A 20 -6.47 8.02 -2.47
N ILE A 21 -6.03 7.11 -1.60
CA ILE A 21 -6.82 6.63 -0.46
C ILE A 21 -5.98 6.47 0.80
N HIS A 22 -6.66 6.55 1.95
CA HIS A 22 -6.12 6.07 3.21
C HIS A 22 -6.37 4.56 3.31
N GLY A 23 -5.45 3.77 3.86
CA GLY A 23 -5.53 2.29 3.83
C GLY A 23 -6.76 1.64 4.49
N HIS A 24 -7.66 2.39 5.13
CA HIS A 24 -8.95 1.88 5.61
C HIS A 24 -10.16 2.42 4.84
N ALA A 25 -9.96 3.40 3.94
CA ALA A 25 -11.01 4.02 3.17
C ALA A 25 -11.59 3.03 2.15
N ARG A 26 -12.92 2.96 2.10
CA ARG A 26 -13.67 2.20 1.10
C ARG A 26 -14.01 3.14 -0.05
N PRO A 27 -13.44 2.97 -1.26
CA PRO A 27 -13.93 3.73 -2.40
C PRO A 27 -15.35 3.27 -2.71
N SER A 28 -16.24 4.25 -2.89
CA SER A 28 -17.68 4.04 -3.02
C SER A 28 -18.14 3.68 -4.44
N ALA A 29 -17.23 3.61 -5.42
CA ALA A 29 -17.56 3.34 -6.81
C ALA A 29 -16.64 2.26 -7.40
N LYS A 30 -17.18 1.45 -8.32
CA LYS A 30 -16.37 0.63 -9.23
C LYS A 30 -15.56 1.59 -10.09
N ILE A 31 -14.24 1.62 -9.91
CA ILE A 31 -13.39 2.57 -10.63
C ILE A 31 -12.78 1.87 -11.84
N THR A 32 -13.56 1.76 -12.91
CA THR A 32 -13.14 1.10 -14.16
C THR A 32 -12.07 1.89 -14.91
N THR A 33 -11.87 3.17 -14.59
CA THR A 33 -10.91 4.07 -15.24
C THR A 33 -9.60 4.22 -14.49
N VAL A 34 -9.50 3.66 -13.27
CA VAL A 34 -8.29 3.77 -12.45
C VAL A 34 -7.25 2.73 -12.86
N ARG A 35 -6.03 3.22 -13.12
CA ARG A 35 -4.86 2.40 -13.43
C ARG A 35 -3.84 2.38 -12.30
N ARG A 36 -3.96 3.32 -11.36
CA ARG A 36 -3.07 3.44 -10.21
C ARG A 36 -3.81 3.74 -8.92
N VAL A 37 -3.43 3.08 -7.84
CA VAL A 37 -3.87 3.36 -6.48
C VAL A 37 -2.66 3.74 -5.64
N ILE A 38 -2.68 4.91 -5.02
CA ILE A 38 -1.68 5.33 -4.04
C ILE A 38 -2.33 5.35 -2.66
N MET A 39 -1.70 4.68 -1.71
CA MET A 39 -2.25 4.43 -0.40
C MET A 39 -1.30 4.87 0.72
N GLY A 40 -1.83 5.65 1.66
CA GLY A 40 -1.17 5.94 2.93
C GLY A 40 -1.67 5.04 4.07
N HIS A 41 -1.26 5.36 5.30
CA HIS A 41 -1.70 4.71 6.57
C HIS A 41 -1.18 3.32 6.88
N LEU A 42 -0.87 2.51 5.87
CA LEU A 42 -0.43 1.14 6.13
C LEU A 42 0.95 1.07 6.80
N HIS A 43 1.76 2.13 6.73
CA HIS A 43 3.06 2.24 7.40
C HIS A 43 3.93 0.99 7.18
N PRO A 44 4.18 0.59 5.91
CA PRO A 44 4.96 -0.60 5.64
C PRO A 44 6.39 -0.44 6.16
N THR A 45 6.85 -1.45 6.89
CA THR A 45 8.21 -1.55 7.41
C THR A 45 8.79 -2.93 7.14
N ILE A 46 10.12 -3.01 7.06
CA ILE A 46 10.83 -4.29 7.05
C ILE A 46 10.71 -4.92 8.45
N ALA A 47 10.36 -6.20 8.49
CA ALA A 47 10.36 -6.99 9.73
C ALA A 47 11.41 -8.09 9.59
N SER A 48 12.59 -7.86 10.14
CA SER A 48 13.71 -8.79 10.09
C SER A 48 14.50 -8.69 11.38
N SER A 49 14.08 -9.47 12.39
CA SER A 49 14.62 -9.41 13.76
C SER A 49 16.15 -9.56 13.88
N TYR A 50 16.82 -10.02 12.81
CA TYR A 50 18.26 -10.26 12.74
C TYR A 50 18.99 -9.32 11.77
N SER A 51 18.32 -8.29 11.24
CA SER A 51 18.88 -7.35 10.27
C SER A 51 18.96 -5.93 10.81
N ILE A 52 19.98 -5.18 10.39
CA ILE A 52 20.15 -3.77 10.76
C ILE A 52 19.06 -2.87 10.17
N ILE A 53 18.38 -3.32 9.11
CA ILE A 53 17.26 -2.60 8.48
C ILE A 53 15.90 -2.98 9.07
N ASP A 54 15.87 -3.68 10.23
CA ASP A 54 14.62 -3.97 10.93
C ASP A 54 13.87 -2.69 11.30
N GLY A 55 12.57 -2.64 11.00
CA GLY A 55 11.73 -1.47 11.25
C GLY A 55 11.91 -0.33 10.24
N GLU A 56 12.79 -0.49 9.25
CA GLU A 56 12.98 0.52 8.20
C GLU A 56 11.71 0.70 7.38
N ARG A 57 11.38 1.96 7.08
CA ARG A 57 10.20 2.32 6.29
C ARG A 57 10.48 2.07 4.82
N VAL A 58 9.49 1.52 4.14
CA VAL A 58 9.63 1.14 2.73
C VAL A 58 8.50 1.68 1.88
N TRP A 59 8.76 1.85 0.59
CA TRP A 59 7.73 1.88 -0.43
C TRP A 59 7.40 0.46 -0.83
N MET A 60 6.13 0.21 -1.14
CA MET A 60 5.73 -1.03 -1.78
C MET A 60 5.00 -0.70 -3.06
N ILE A 61 5.49 -1.25 -4.17
CA ILE A 61 4.89 -1.07 -5.48
C ILE A 61 4.51 -2.46 -5.99
N VAL A 62 3.22 -2.68 -6.19
CA VAL A 62 2.67 -3.97 -6.58
C VAL A 62 1.90 -3.79 -7.86
N LYS A 63 2.26 -4.56 -8.88
CA LYS A 63 1.51 -4.68 -10.12
C LYS A 63 0.62 -5.89 -10.04
N VAL A 64 -0.67 -5.69 -10.25
CA VAL A 64 -1.69 -6.73 -10.13
C VAL A 64 -2.53 -6.78 -11.39
N GLU A 65 -3.04 -7.97 -11.68
CA GLU A 65 -4.08 -8.19 -12.67
C GLU A 65 -5.39 -8.51 -11.95
N ALA A 66 -6.47 -7.81 -12.32
CA ALA A 66 -7.81 -8.10 -11.87
C ALA A 66 -8.81 -8.01 -13.01
N SER A 67 -9.52 -9.10 -13.26
CA SER A 67 -10.54 -9.18 -14.32
C SER A 67 -10.02 -8.68 -15.69
N GLY A 68 -8.78 -9.03 -16.05
CA GLY A 68 -8.15 -8.65 -17.31
C GLY A 68 -7.62 -7.21 -17.39
N ASN A 69 -7.66 -6.46 -16.29
CA ASN A 69 -7.11 -5.11 -16.20
C ASN A 69 -5.89 -5.08 -15.29
N MET A 70 -4.86 -4.35 -15.74
CA MET A 70 -3.63 -4.13 -14.98
C MET A 70 -3.77 -2.91 -14.09
N LEU A 71 -3.38 -3.06 -12.82
CA LEU A 71 -3.39 -1.98 -11.84
C LEU A 71 -2.03 -1.89 -11.12
N ASP A 72 -1.55 -0.67 -10.95
CA ASP A 72 -0.43 -0.36 -10.06
C ASP A 72 -0.96 0.03 -8.67
N ILE A 73 -0.51 -0.64 -7.62
CA ILE A 73 -0.71 -0.21 -6.24
C ILE A 73 0.61 0.28 -5.67
N VAL A 74 0.59 1.49 -5.11
CA VAL A 74 1.72 2.09 -4.41
C VAL A 74 1.30 2.32 -2.96
N VAL A 75 1.99 1.66 -2.03
CA VAL A 75 1.85 1.91 -0.59
C VAL A 75 2.99 2.82 -0.16
N MET A 76 2.63 3.99 0.35
CA MET A 76 3.58 4.98 0.81
C MET A 76 4.10 4.63 2.22
N PRO A 77 5.39 4.87 2.50
CA PRO A 77 5.90 4.85 3.86
C PRO A 77 5.20 5.91 4.71
N SER A 78 5.19 5.71 6.03
CA SER A 78 4.72 6.75 6.95
C SER A 78 5.61 7.98 6.86
N PHE A 79 5.04 9.18 6.85
CA PHE A 79 5.84 10.41 6.85
C PHE A 79 6.59 10.59 8.18
N ASN A 80 5.93 10.27 9.30
CA ASN A 80 6.47 10.44 10.63
C ASN A 80 7.34 9.25 11.08
N ARG A 81 8.65 9.51 11.27
CA ARG A 81 9.65 8.52 11.74
C ARG A 81 9.39 7.97 13.15
N TYR A 82 8.60 8.64 13.97
CA TYR A 82 8.31 8.24 15.34
C TYR A 82 7.11 7.28 15.45
N MET A 83 6.30 7.19 14.40
CA MET A 83 5.12 6.32 14.39
C MET A 83 5.45 4.83 14.25
N THR A 84 6.65 4.50 13.78
CA THR A 84 7.13 3.13 13.54
C THR A 84 7.57 2.40 14.82
N MET A 85 8.19 3.11 15.78
CA MET A 85 8.64 2.48 17.04
C MET A 85 7.50 1.97 17.93
N LEU A 86 6.35 2.65 17.93
CA LEU A 86 5.20 2.27 18.76
C LEU A 86 4.44 1.04 18.23
N HIS A 87 4.61 0.70 16.94
CA HIS A 87 3.91 -0.41 16.29
C HIS A 87 4.67 -1.75 16.33
N ARG A 88 5.80 -1.83 17.06
CA ARG A 88 6.53 -3.10 17.30
C ARG A 88 5.67 -4.24 17.86
N ARG A 89 4.50 -3.93 18.44
CA ARG A 89 3.52 -4.89 19.00
C ARG A 89 2.43 -5.35 18.02
N SER A 90 2.26 -4.71 16.86
CA SER A 90 1.20 -5.03 15.87
C SER A 90 1.82 -5.57 14.57
N LYS A 91 2.56 -6.68 14.67
CA LYS A 91 3.35 -7.25 13.57
C LYS A 91 2.52 -7.79 12.38
N HIS A 92 1.19 -7.88 12.49
CA HIS A 92 0.32 -8.49 11.47
C HIS A 92 -0.64 -7.52 10.75
N SER A 93 -0.71 -6.23 11.12
CA SER A 93 -1.82 -5.38 10.64
C SER A 93 -1.59 -4.75 9.26
N SER A 94 -0.38 -4.30 8.92
CA SER A 94 -0.16 -3.50 7.71
C SER A 94 -0.35 -4.27 6.40
N ILE A 95 0.21 -5.47 6.30
CA ILE A 95 0.11 -6.31 5.09
C ILE A 95 -1.30 -6.90 4.97
N SER A 96 -1.88 -7.38 6.07
CA SER A 96 -3.26 -7.86 6.07
C SER A 96 -4.27 -6.75 5.72
N ASN A 97 -4.04 -5.51 6.16
CA ASN A 97 -4.85 -4.36 5.78
C ASN A 97 -4.69 -4.01 4.31
N MET A 98 -3.46 -4.03 3.78
CA MET A 98 -3.20 -3.87 2.35
C MET A 98 -3.99 -4.91 1.54
N ILE A 99 -3.86 -6.19 1.88
CA ILE A 99 -4.53 -7.30 1.21
C ILE A 99 -6.04 -7.13 1.25
N GLN A 100 -6.58 -6.75 2.40
CA GLN A 100 -8.00 -6.48 2.53
C GLN A 100 -8.44 -5.34 1.62
N VAL A 101 -7.65 -4.29 1.49
CA VAL A 101 -7.97 -3.22 0.53
C VAL A 101 -7.86 -3.74 -0.90
N LEU A 102 -6.81 -4.46 -1.26
CA LEU A 102 -6.64 -5.05 -2.60
C LEU A 102 -7.83 -5.93 -3.00
N ARG A 103 -8.25 -6.85 -2.11
CA ARG A 103 -9.43 -7.70 -2.30
C ARG A 103 -10.73 -6.89 -2.37
N ARG A 104 -10.86 -5.80 -1.60
CA ARG A 104 -12.04 -4.93 -1.61
C ARG A 104 -12.13 -4.07 -2.87
N LEU A 105 -11.00 -3.61 -3.40
CA LEU A 105 -10.93 -2.78 -4.60
C LEU A 105 -11.29 -3.57 -5.85
N MET A 106 -10.84 -4.83 -5.91
CA MET A 106 -10.75 -5.54 -7.19
C MET A 106 -11.43 -6.91 -7.22
N GLY A 107 -12.07 -7.32 -6.12
CA GLY A 107 -12.77 -8.60 -6.02
C GLY A 107 -11.86 -9.77 -5.64
N LYS A 108 -12.40 -10.99 -5.71
CA LYS A 108 -11.74 -12.21 -5.21
C LYS A 108 -10.62 -12.75 -6.14
N ASN A 109 -10.64 -12.42 -7.42
CA ASN A 109 -9.68 -12.89 -8.41
C ASN A 109 -8.63 -11.81 -8.70
N LEU A 110 -7.61 -11.76 -7.86
CA LEU A 110 -6.49 -10.83 -7.95
C LEU A 110 -5.21 -11.64 -8.07
N THR A 111 -4.47 -11.41 -9.14
CA THR A 111 -3.15 -12.04 -9.35
C THR A 111 -2.07 -10.98 -9.17
N ILE A 112 -1.13 -11.21 -8.26
CA ILE A 112 0.06 -10.38 -8.15
C ILE A 112 0.98 -10.76 -9.32
N MET A 113 1.24 -9.81 -10.21
CA MET A 113 2.09 -10.04 -11.37
C MET A 113 3.56 -9.75 -11.08
N LYS A 114 3.81 -8.69 -10.32
CA LYS A 114 5.15 -8.29 -9.92
C LYS A 114 5.07 -7.40 -8.70
N ALA A 115 6.09 -7.43 -7.84
CA ALA A 115 6.21 -6.43 -6.81
C ALA A 115 7.66 -6.00 -6.58
N VAL A 116 7.80 -4.82 -5.97
CA VAL A 116 9.08 -4.35 -5.46
C VAL A 116 8.86 -3.63 -4.15
N VAL A 117 9.74 -3.93 -3.19
CA VAL A 117 9.84 -3.24 -1.92
C VAL A 117 11.11 -2.42 -1.93
N LEU A 118 10.98 -1.10 -1.73
CA LEU A 118 12.08 -0.14 -1.84
C LEU A 118 12.28 0.57 -0.50
N THR A 119 13.52 0.76 -0.08
CA THR A 119 13.84 1.72 0.98
C THR A 119 13.65 3.16 0.50
N LEU A 120 13.74 4.13 1.42
CA LEU A 120 13.56 5.55 1.09
C LEU A 120 14.63 6.12 0.16
N ASP A 121 15.82 5.51 0.14
CA ASP A 121 16.93 5.84 -0.76
C ASP A 121 16.83 5.12 -2.13
N GLY A 122 15.81 4.28 -2.32
CA GLY A 122 15.56 3.56 -3.57
C GLY A 122 16.21 2.18 -3.67
N SER A 123 16.90 1.69 -2.63
CA SER A 123 17.44 0.33 -2.62
C SER A 123 16.33 -0.72 -2.63
N ILE A 124 16.48 -1.78 -3.44
CA ILE A 124 15.52 -2.89 -3.51
C ILE A 124 15.82 -3.87 -2.37
N VAL A 125 14.81 -4.13 -1.54
CA VAL A 125 14.91 -5.00 -0.36
C VAL A 125 13.91 -6.16 -0.38
N GLY A 126 13.09 -6.24 -1.41
CA GLY A 126 12.11 -7.32 -1.57
C GLY A 126 11.36 -7.25 -2.89
N ASP A 127 10.64 -8.33 -3.17
CA ASP A 127 9.94 -8.64 -4.42
C ASP A 127 8.56 -9.27 -4.14
N GLU A 128 7.91 -9.82 -5.17
CA GLU A 128 6.66 -10.57 -5.02
C GLU A 128 6.75 -11.75 -4.04
N ASN A 129 7.88 -12.45 -3.98
CA ASN A 129 8.06 -13.59 -3.08
C ASN A 129 8.06 -13.12 -1.62
N THR A 130 8.70 -11.97 -1.36
CA THR A 130 8.72 -11.32 -0.04
C THR A 130 7.32 -10.97 0.42
N ILE A 131 6.48 -10.50 -0.49
CA ILE A 131 5.07 -10.21 -0.23
C ILE A 131 4.32 -11.52 0.03
N ILE A 132 4.40 -12.51 -0.88
CA ILE A 132 3.66 -13.78 -0.81
C ILE A 132 4.01 -14.62 0.42
N GLN A 133 5.27 -14.63 0.89
CA GLN A 133 5.65 -15.36 2.10
C GLN A 133 4.89 -14.90 3.36
N VAL A 134 4.47 -13.64 3.40
CA VAL A 134 3.62 -13.11 4.48
C VAL A 134 2.14 -13.55 4.31
N TYR A 135 1.74 -14.04 3.13
CA TYR A 135 0.36 -14.45 2.82
C TYR A 135 0.10 -15.93 3.12
N SER A 136 1.15 -16.75 3.20
CA SER A 136 1.07 -18.19 3.42
C SER A 136 1.06 -18.58 4.91
N LEU A 137 0.92 -17.61 5.81
CA LEU A 137 0.74 -17.74 7.26
C LEU A 137 -0.66 -17.26 7.65
#